data_AF-A0A3B0N437-F1
#
_entry.id   AF-A0A3B0N437-F1
#
_cell.length_a   1.000
_cell.length_b   1.000
_cell.length_c   1.000
_cell.angle_alpha   90.00
_cell.angle_beta   90.00
_cell.angle_gamma   90.00
#
_symmetry.space_group_name_H-M   'P 1'
#
loop_
_entity.id
_entity.type
_entity.pdbx_description
1 polymer ?
#
loop_
_entity_poly.entity_id
_entity_poly.type
_entity_poly.pdbx_seq_one_letter_code
_entity_poly.pdbx_strand_id
1 'polypeptide(L)'
;MGWHIQKYIAKAGRAVNPLTWYKAWNNNEGKQISDVARKIAYSLNNEFAQIGRVSQYRYWWWANPLGAGLVVYGIYKFWYLSYMAHKQRKVAQVVAGAYGQGGQWLNPVPK
;
A
#
# COMPACT_ATOMS: atom_id res chain seq x y z
N MET A 1 -9.10 -18.41 -2.62
CA MET A 1 -8.47 -18.21 -1.29
C MET A 1 -6.96 -18.16 -1.44
N GLY A 2 -6.36 -16.96 -1.46
CA GLY A 2 -4.92 -16.64 -1.56
C GLY A 2 -4.70 -15.13 -1.75
N TRP A 3 -3.85 -14.69 -2.69
CA TRP A 3 -3.32 -13.31 -2.77
C TRP A 3 -4.33 -12.16 -2.94
N HIS A 4 -5.61 -12.45 -3.25
CA HIS A 4 -6.79 -11.58 -3.02
C HIS A 4 -6.68 -10.08 -3.39
N ILE A 5 -5.90 -9.71 -4.40
CA ILE A 5 -5.68 -8.30 -4.80
C ILE A 5 -6.99 -7.51 -4.98
N GLN A 6 -7.98 -8.09 -5.66
CA GLN A 6 -9.30 -7.47 -5.85
C GLN A 6 -10.03 -7.20 -4.54
N LYS A 7 -9.89 -8.06 -3.52
CA LYS A 7 -10.51 -7.83 -2.21
C LYS A 7 -9.87 -6.66 -1.49
N TYR A 8 -8.55 -6.44 -1.64
CA TYR A 8 -7.88 -5.26 -1.07
C TYR A 8 -8.36 -3.97 -1.72
N ILE A 9 -8.56 -3.95 -3.05
CA ILE A 9 -9.15 -2.79 -3.74
C ILE A 9 -10.58 -2.54 -3.23
N ALA A 10 -11.42 -3.58 -3.11
CA ALA A 10 -12.77 -3.44 -2.56
C ALA A 10 -12.77 -3.02 -1.08
N LYS A 11 -11.75 -3.41 -0.30
CA LYS A 11 -11.55 -2.96 1.08
C LYS A 11 -11.17 -1.49 1.13
N ALA A 12 -10.29 -1.03 0.25
CA ALA A 12 -9.92 0.38 0.12
C ALA A 12 -11.11 1.25 -0.32
N GLY A 13 -11.88 0.80 -1.32
CA GLY A 13 -13.09 1.49 -1.77
C GLY A 13 -14.15 1.61 -0.66
N ARG A 14 -14.33 0.56 0.16
CA ARG A 14 -15.16 0.64 1.36
C ARG A 14 -14.56 1.61 2.38
N ALA A 15 -13.26 1.58 2.62
CA ALA A 15 -12.61 2.42 3.62
C ALA A 15 -12.67 3.92 3.33
N VAL A 16 -12.81 4.34 2.07
CA VAL A 16 -13.01 5.77 1.73
C VAL A 16 -14.49 6.18 1.73
N ASN A 17 -15.43 5.24 1.87
CA ASN A 17 -16.87 5.52 1.89
C ASN A 17 -17.31 6.01 3.29
N PRO A 18 -17.85 7.24 3.41
CA PRO A 18 -18.26 7.81 4.70
C PRO A 18 -19.29 6.98 5.48
N LEU A 19 -20.18 6.26 4.80
CA LEU A 19 -21.17 5.38 5.46
C LEU A 19 -20.49 4.26 6.26
N THR A 20 -19.31 3.84 5.83
CA THR A 20 -18.54 2.83 6.57
C THR A 20 -17.85 3.42 7.79
N TRP A 21 -17.58 4.73 7.83
CA TRP A 21 -16.97 5.39 8.97
C TRP A 21 -17.93 5.45 10.14
N TYR A 22 -19.19 5.79 9.89
CA TYR A 22 -20.23 5.73 10.92
C TYR A 22 -20.40 4.32 11.49
N LYS A 23 -20.43 3.30 10.61
CA LYS A 23 -20.44 1.90 11.06
C LYS A 23 -19.19 1.55 11.85
N ALA A 24 -18.02 2.02 11.45
CA ALA A 24 -16.76 1.77 12.16
C ALA A 24 -16.75 2.47 13.53
N TRP A 25 -17.30 3.68 13.64
CA TRP A 25 -17.45 4.43 14.87
C TRP A 25 -18.28 3.64 15.89
N ASN A 26 -19.50 3.26 15.53
CA ASN A 26 -20.38 2.48 16.41
C ASN A 26 -19.76 1.12 16.76
N ASN A 27 -19.08 0.47 15.81
CA ASN A 27 -18.43 -0.81 16.06
C ASN A 27 -17.20 -0.71 16.97
N ASN A 28 -16.65 0.49 17.21
CA ASN A 28 -15.51 0.71 18.10
C ASN A 28 -15.91 1.30 19.45
N GLU A 29 -17.21 1.50 19.69
CA GLU A 29 -17.71 1.90 21.00
C GLU A 29 -17.32 0.87 22.07
N GLY A 30 -16.72 1.34 23.17
CA GLY A 30 -16.23 0.50 24.27
C GLY A 30 -14.98 -0.36 23.96
N LYS A 31 -14.33 -0.20 22.79
CA LYS A 31 -13.11 -0.95 22.44
C LYS A 31 -11.83 -0.20 22.78
N GLN A 32 -10.79 -0.94 23.11
CA GLN A 32 -9.46 -0.38 23.31
C GLN A 32 -8.65 -0.43 22.01
N ILE A 33 -7.63 0.44 21.93
CA ILE A 33 -6.66 0.46 20.81
C ILE A 33 -5.98 -0.92 20.67
N SER A 34 -5.72 -1.59 21.79
CA SER A 34 -5.14 -2.94 21.84
C SER A 34 -6.00 -3.99 21.11
N ASP A 35 -7.32 -3.90 21.23
CA ASP A 35 -8.26 -4.81 20.55
C ASP A 35 -8.21 -4.62 19.03
N VAL A 36 -8.15 -3.36 18.59
CA VAL A 36 -8.04 -3.01 17.18
C VAL A 36 -6.70 -3.49 16.61
N ALA A 37 -5.59 -3.23 17.31
CA ALA A 37 -4.26 -3.65 16.89
C ALA A 37 -4.15 -5.17 16.79
N ARG A 38 -4.63 -5.91 17.81
CA ARG A 38 -4.68 -7.38 17.79
C ARG A 38 -5.51 -7.90 16.61
N LYS A 39 -6.68 -7.32 16.37
CA LYS A 39 -7.54 -7.71 15.25
C LYS A 39 -6.83 -7.53 13.90
N ILE A 40 -6.11 -6.42 13.72
CA ILE A 40 -5.31 -6.18 12.50
C ILE A 40 -4.20 -7.23 12.38
N ALA A 41 -3.45 -7.46 13.46
CA ALA A 41 -2.35 -8.44 13.47
C ALA A 41 -2.85 -9.86 13.14
N TYR A 42 -3.95 -10.31 13.75
CA TYR A 42 -4.55 -11.62 13.44
C TYR A 42 -5.04 -11.71 12.00
N SER A 43 -5.66 -10.65 11.47
CA SER A 43 -6.10 -10.61 10.08
C SER A 43 -4.92 -10.74 9.11
N LEU A 44 -3.84 -10.00 9.35
CA LEU A 44 -2.63 -10.07 8.53
C LEU A 44 -1.96 -11.44 8.62
N ASN A 45 -1.83 -11.99 9.82
CA ASN A 45 -1.26 -13.31 10.03
C ASN A 45 -2.06 -14.39 9.27
N ASN A 46 -3.38 -14.31 9.29
CA ASN A 46 -4.23 -15.26 8.55
C ASN A 46 -4.02 -15.16 7.02
N GLU A 47 -3.80 -13.96 6.49
CA GLU A 47 -3.50 -13.77 5.06
C GLU A 47 -2.15 -14.40 4.69
N PHE A 48 -1.10 -14.15 5.47
CA PHE A 48 0.21 -14.76 5.25
C PHE A 48 0.21 -16.27 5.46
N ALA A 49 -0.48 -16.77 6.48
CA ALA A 49 -0.63 -18.21 6.73
C ALA A 49 -1.36 -18.92 5.58
N GLN A 50 -2.40 -18.29 5.01
CA GLN A 50 -3.06 -18.81 3.81
C GLN A 50 -2.11 -18.87 2.63
N ILE A 51 -1.31 -17.82 2.39
CA ILE A 51 -0.31 -17.81 1.31
C ILE A 51 0.72 -18.92 1.53
N GLY A 52 1.27 -19.03 2.75
CA GLY A 52 2.27 -20.05 3.09
C GLY A 52 1.75 -21.47 2.87
N ARG A 53 0.50 -21.75 3.31
CA ARG A 53 -0.10 -23.08 3.18
C ARG A 53 -0.50 -23.40 1.74
N VAL A 54 -1.21 -22.49 1.07
CA VAL A 54 -1.77 -22.73 -0.28
C VAL A 54 -0.67 -22.83 -1.34
N SER A 55 0.45 -22.11 -1.17
CA SER A 55 1.59 -22.16 -2.09
C SER A 55 2.25 -23.56 -2.18
N GLN A 56 2.01 -24.44 -1.21
CA GLN A 56 2.58 -25.79 -1.21
C GLN A 56 1.89 -26.76 -2.18
N TYR A 57 0.62 -26.52 -2.52
CA TYR A 57 -0.20 -27.50 -3.25
C TYR A 57 -1.11 -26.88 -4.32
N ARG A 58 -1.07 -25.56 -4.53
CA ARG A 58 -1.90 -24.88 -5.52
C ARG A 58 -1.14 -23.77 -6.22
N TYR A 59 -1.30 -23.74 -7.55
CA TYR A 59 -0.85 -22.65 -8.40
C TYR A 59 -1.97 -21.67 -8.71
N TRP A 60 -1.62 -20.40 -8.85
CA TRP A 60 -2.52 -19.32 -9.27
C TRP A 60 -2.45 -19.10 -10.77
N TRP A 61 -3.42 -18.38 -11.33
CA TRP A 61 -3.44 -18.02 -12.75
C TRP A 61 -2.21 -17.20 -13.19
N TRP A 62 -1.54 -16.52 -12.26
CA TRP A 62 -0.32 -15.74 -12.49
C TRP A 62 0.97 -16.51 -12.16
N ALA A 63 0.88 -17.82 -11.87
CA ALA A 63 2.05 -18.64 -11.57
C ALA A 63 3.08 -18.57 -12.71
N ASN A 64 4.34 -18.37 -12.34
CA ASN A 64 5.45 -18.13 -13.24
C ASN A 64 6.75 -18.67 -12.61
N PRO A 65 7.86 -18.81 -13.36
CA PRO A 65 9.12 -19.37 -12.84
C PRO A 65 9.74 -18.59 -11.68
N LEU A 66 9.39 -17.30 -11.51
CA LEU A 66 9.84 -16.45 -10.41
C LEU A 66 8.89 -16.49 -9.20
N GLY A 67 7.83 -17.30 -9.28
CA GLY A 67 6.85 -17.51 -8.24
C GLY A 67 6.20 -16.22 -7.73
N ALA A 68 6.11 -16.10 -6.41
CA ALA A 68 5.57 -14.92 -5.74
C ALA A 68 6.47 -13.67 -5.86
N GLY A 69 7.75 -13.82 -6.22
CA GLY A 69 8.68 -12.70 -6.34
C GLY A 69 8.21 -11.67 -7.37
N LEU A 70 7.70 -12.14 -8.51
CA LEU A 70 7.17 -11.25 -9.56
C LEU A 70 5.93 -10.47 -9.08
N VAL A 71 5.08 -11.10 -8.26
CA VAL A 71 3.88 -10.45 -7.69
C VAL A 71 4.28 -9.37 -6.70
N VAL A 72 5.21 -9.66 -5.79
CA VAL A 72 5.71 -8.69 -4.80
C VAL A 72 6.40 -7.52 -5.50
N TYR A 73 7.22 -7.80 -6.51
CA TYR A 73 7.83 -6.76 -7.35
C TYR A 73 6.78 -5.89 -8.05
N GLY A 74 5.74 -6.50 -8.63
CA GLY A 74 4.63 -5.78 -9.26
C GLY A 74 3.90 -4.85 -8.29
N ILE A 75 3.61 -5.31 -7.07
CA ILE A 75 2.99 -4.50 -6.02
C ILE A 75 3.89 -3.31 -5.63
N TYR A 76 5.18 -3.57 -5.41
CA TYR A 76 6.16 -2.52 -5.12
C TYR A 76 6.21 -1.48 -6.25
N LYS A 77 6.31 -1.93 -7.50
CA LYS A 77 6.40 -1.04 -8.67
C LYS A 77 5.13 -0.22 -8.84
N PHE A 78 3.96 -0.82 -8.61
CA PHE A 78 2.68 -0.11 -8.63
C PHE A 78 2.62 0.99 -7.56
N TRP A 79 3.02 0.69 -6.31
CA TRP A 79 3.11 1.68 -5.24
C TRP A 79 4.06 2.82 -5.61
N TYR A 80 5.25 2.51 -6.13
CA TYR A 80 6.25 3.50 -6.53
C TYR A 80 5.69 4.45 -7.58
N LEU A 81 5.09 3.93 -8.65
CA LEU A 81 4.55 4.74 -9.74
C LEU A 81 3.34 5.56 -9.31
N SER A 82 2.46 4.99 -8.47
CA SER A 82 1.22 5.66 -8.05
C SER A 82 1.47 6.76 -7.02
N TYR A 83 2.43 6.55 -6.11
CA TYR A 83 2.69 7.46 -5.00
C TYR A 83 4.01 8.22 -5.14
N MET A 84 5.15 7.52 -5.18
CA MET A 84 6.46 8.16 -5.15
C MET A 84 6.76 8.97 -6.41
N ALA A 85 6.48 8.43 -7.60
CA ALA A 85 6.68 9.16 -8.84
C ALA A 85 5.75 10.39 -8.92
N HIS A 86 4.50 10.27 -8.43
CA HIS A 86 3.59 11.41 -8.33
C HIS A 86 4.12 12.49 -7.35
N LYS A 87 4.66 12.07 -6.21
CA LYS A 87 5.31 12.96 -5.24
C LYS A 87 6.52 13.67 -5.87
N GLN A 88 7.38 12.95 -6.58
CA GLN A 88 8.56 13.53 -7.26
C GLN A 88 8.15 14.58 -8.30
N ARG A 89 7.07 14.35 -9.07
CA ARG A 89 6.53 15.33 -10.02
C ARG A 89 6.09 16.63 -9.34
N LYS A 90 5.36 16.53 -8.22
CA LYS A 90 4.96 17.70 -7.44
C LYS A 90 6.16 18.46 -6.89
N VAL A 91 7.15 17.74 -6.35
CA VAL A 91 8.39 18.36 -5.87
C VAL A 91 9.14 19.07 -7.00
N ALA A 92 9.23 18.47 -8.18
CA ALA A 92 9.87 19.10 -9.34
C ALA A 92 9.17 20.42 -9.73
N GLN A 93 7.85 20.45 -9.74
CA GLN A 93 7.07 21.67 -10.01
C GLN A 93 7.31 22.75 -8.94
N VAL A 94 7.32 22.36 -7.65
CA VAL A 94 7.59 23.29 -6.54
C VAL A 94 9.00 23.87 -6.64
N VAL A 95 9.99 23.02 -6.89
CA VAL A 95 11.39 23.46 -7.00
C VAL A 95 11.58 24.36 -8.22
N ALA A 96 11.04 23.99 -9.37
CA ALA A 96 11.11 24.81 -10.57
C ALA A 96 10.44 26.17 -10.38
N GLY A 97 9.28 26.22 -9.71
CA GLY A 97 8.56 27.46 -9.42
C GLY A 97 9.24 28.35 -8.39
N ALA A 98 10.00 27.79 -7.44
CA ALA A 98 10.66 28.55 -6.37
C ALA A 98 12.10 28.98 -6.71
N TYR A 99 12.87 28.09 -7.33
CA TYR A 99 14.33 28.23 -7.49
C TYR A 99 14.82 27.99 -8.93
N GLY A 100 13.92 27.77 -9.88
CA GLY A 100 14.27 27.30 -11.23
C GLY A 100 14.51 25.80 -11.30
N GLN A 101 14.44 25.23 -12.51
CA GLN A 101 14.66 23.80 -12.72
C GLN A 101 16.08 23.42 -12.31
N GLY A 102 16.22 22.44 -11.40
CA GLY A 102 17.52 22.06 -10.85
C GLY A 102 18.03 22.99 -9.76
N GLY A 103 17.23 23.97 -9.30
CA GLY A 103 17.57 24.93 -8.26
C GLY A 103 18.02 24.29 -6.95
N GLN A 104 17.49 23.11 -6.62
CA GLN A 104 17.89 22.32 -5.46
C GLN A 104 19.30 21.73 -5.55
N TRP A 105 19.92 21.76 -6.72
CA TRP A 105 21.25 21.25 -7.01
C TRP A 105 22.25 22.34 -7.43
N LEU A 106 21.90 23.62 -7.22
CA LEU A 106 22.83 24.72 -7.45
C LEU A 106 24.01 24.64 -6.47
N ASN A 107 25.18 25.04 -6.95
CA ASN A 107 26.36 25.19 -6.11
C ASN A 107 26.14 26.29 -5.06
N PRO A 108 26.82 26.22 -3.90
CA PRO A 108 26.80 27.32 -2.93
C PRO A 108 27.37 28.59 -3.56
N VAL A 109 26.91 29.75 -3.06
CA VAL A 109 27.40 31.06 -3.51
C VAL A 109 28.90 31.17 -3.21
N PRO A 110 29.76 31.51 -4.20
CA PRO A 110 31.19 31.71 -3.98
C PRO A 110 31.45 32.80 -2.93
N LYS A 111 32.50 32.63 -2.13
CA LYS A 111 32.96 33.62 -1.14
C LYS A 111 34.02 34.54 -1.73
#